data_AF-D3T0Q9-F1
#
_entry.id   AF-D3T0Q9-F1
#
_cell.length_a   1.000
_cell.length_b   1.000
_cell.length_c   1.000
_cell.angle_alpha   90.00
_cell.angle_beta   90.00
_cell.angle_gamma   90.00
#
_symmetry.space_group_name_H-M   'P 1'
#
loop_
_entity.id
_entity.type
_entity.pdbx_description
1 polymer ?
#
loop_
_entity_poly.entity_id
_entity_poly.type
_entity_poly.pdbx_seq_one_letter_code
_entity_poly.pdbx_strand_id
1 'polypeptide(L)'
;MHAHEEIRDRLTALRRTRESCDYYDPRTKLIDGKIDALEWVLAETESAELAESVEPAEPVESAEPAASEKDNDAGGDGEGWY
;
A
#
# COMPACT_ATOMS: atom_id res chain seq x y z
N MET A 1 -17.31 -5.28 -12.75
CA MET A 1 -17.47 -6.17 -11.58
C MET A 1 -17.41 -7.67 -11.91
N HIS A 2 -17.58 -8.12 -13.16
CA HIS A 2 -17.50 -9.56 -13.51
C HIS A 2 -16.13 -10.22 -13.33
N ALA A 3 -15.04 -9.46 -13.46
CA ALA A 3 -13.69 -10.01 -13.30
C ALA A 3 -13.41 -10.49 -11.86
N HIS A 4 -13.99 -9.83 -10.85
CA HIS A 4 -13.80 -10.19 -9.45
C HIS A 4 -14.43 -11.55 -9.11
N GLU A 5 -15.64 -11.77 -9.63
CA GLU A 5 -16.34 -13.04 -9.53
C GLU A 5 -15.57 -14.16 -10.24
N GLU A 6 -15.07 -13.90 -11.45
CA GLU A 6 -14.26 -14.86 -12.21
C GLU A 6 -12.97 -15.25 -11.47
N ILE A 7 -12.29 -14.28 -10.83
CA ILE A 7 -11.09 -14.54 -10.02
C ILE A 7 -11.43 -15.42 -8.80
N ARG A 8 -12.54 -15.15 -8.11
CA ARG A 8 -13.02 -15.96 -6.96
C ARG A 8 -13.39 -17.38 -7.37
N ASP A 9 -14.06 -17.54 -8.50
CA ASP A 9 -14.42 -18.86 -9.04
C ASP A 9 -13.16 -19.66 -9.39
N ARG A 10 -12.18 -19.00 -10.03
CA ARG A 10 -10.92 -19.64 -10.40
C ARG A 10 -10.07 -20.00 -9.19
N LEU A 11 -10.04 -19.15 -8.16
CA LEU A 11 -9.39 -19.45 -6.88
C LEU A 11 -10.03 -20.68 -6.21
N THR A 12 -11.36 -20.76 -6.22
CA THR A 12 -12.10 -21.91 -5.67
C THR A 12 -11.78 -23.19 -6.43
N ALA A 13 -11.72 -23.14 -7.76
CA ALA A 13 -11.36 -24.29 -8.59
C ALA A 13 -9.91 -24.76 -8.32
N LEU A 14 -8.96 -23.83 -8.16
CA LEU A 14 -7.57 -24.16 -7.86
C LEU A 14 -7.41 -24.78 -6.46
N ARG A 15 -8.11 -24.27 -5.45
CA ARG A 15 -8.11 -24.85 -4.08
C ARG A 15 -8.61 -26.29 -4.08
N ARG A 16 -9.71 -26.58 -4.78
CA ARG A 16 -10.21 -27.96 -4.96
C ARG A 16 -9.19 -28.85 -5.69
N THR A 17 -8.53 -28.30 -6.72
CA THR A 17 -7.50 -29.04 -7.45
C THR A 17 -6.31 -29.37 -6.55
N ARG A 18 -5.88 -28.41 -5.70
CA ARG A 18 -4.82 -28.58 -4.71
C ARG A 18 -5.16 -29.68 -3.71
N GLU A 19 -6.40 -29.70 -3.21
CA GLU A 19 -6.88 -30.74 -2.27
C GLU A 19 -6.84 -32.14 -2.88
N SER A 20 -6.97 -32.25 -4.20
CA SER A 20 -6.87 -33.53 -4.93
C SER A 20 -5.44 -33.93 -5.32
N CYS A 21 -4.46 -33.04 -5.13
CA CYS A 21 -3.06 -33.33 -5.44
C CYS A 21 -2.37 -34.04 -4.27
N ASP A 22 -1.61 -35.08 -4.59
CA ASP A 22 -0.75 -35.75 -3.61
C ASP A 22 0.44 -34.86 -3.21
N TYR A 23 1.00 -35.11 -2.03
CA TYR A 23 2.11 -34.33 -1.46
C TYR A 23 3.33 -34.21 -2.40
N TYR A 24 3.60 -35.25 -3.20
CA TYR A 24 4.73 -35.31 -4.12
C TYR A 24 4.37 -34.88 -5.56
N ASP A 25 3.14 -34.44 -5.82
CA ASP A 25 2.74 -33.98 -7.15
C ASP A 25 3.49 -32.66 -7.48
N PRO A 26 4.30 -32.62 -8.55
CA PRO A 26 5.02 -31.42 -8.94
C PRO A 26 4.09 -30.25 -9.31
N ARG A 27 2.82 -30.54 -9.63
CA ARG A 27 1.81 -29.52 -9.92
C ARG A 27 1.38 -28.75 -8.67
N THR A 28 1.56 -29.30 -7.47
CA THR A 28 1.17 -28.65 -6.21
C THR A 28 1.83 -27.29 -6.08
N LYS A 29 3.14 -27.17 -6.39
CA LYS A 29 3.85 -25.89 -6.35
C LYS A 29 3.32 -24.87 -7.35
N LEU A 30 2.93 -25.32 -8.54
CA LEU A 30 2.34 -24.44 -9.56
C LEU A 30 0.94 -23.98 -9.14
N ILE A 31 0.15 -24.87 -8.52
CA ILE A 31 -1.19 -24.56 -8.03
C ILE A 31 -1.10 -23.57 -6.86
N ASP A 32 -0.21 -23.82 -5.90
CA ASP A 32 0.05 -22.93 -4.77
C ASP A 32 0.41 -21.51 -5.26
N GLY A 33 1.38 -21.39 -6.18
CA GLY A 33 1.77 -20.07 -6.69
C GLY A 33 0.65 -19.35 -7.46
N LYS A 34 -0.26 -20.10 -8.12
CA LYS A 34 -1.44 -19.50 -8.77
C LYS A 34 -2.49 -19.06 -7.74
N ILE A 35 -2.67 -19.79 -6.65
CA ILE A 35 -3.55 -19.41 -5.55
C ILE A 35 -3.03 -18.11 -4.93
N ASP A 36 -1.75 -18.06 -4.56
CA ASP A 36 -1.13 -16.88 -3.95
C ASP A 36 -1.26 -15.63 -4.85
N ALA A 37 -1.02 -15.78 -6.16
CA ALA A 37 -1.15 -14.67 -7.09
C ALA A 37 -2.59 -14.14 -7.19
N LEU A 38 -3.59 -15.02 -7.22
CA LEU A 38 -5.00 -14.60 -7.29
C LEU A 38 -5.46 -13.99 -5.96
N GLU A 39 -4.99 -14.49 -4.82
CA GLU A 39 -5.27 -13.89 -3.50
C GLU A 39 -4.68 -12.48 -3.41
N TRP A 40 -3.46 -12.28 -3.90
CA TRP A 40 -2.85 -10.96 -3.97
C TRP A 40 -3.64 -10.00 -4.86
N VAL A 41 -4.06 -10.44 -6.05
CA VAL A 41 -4.88 -9.61 -6.95
C VAL A 41 -6.20 -9.23 -6.28
N LEU A 42 -6.89 -10.17 -5.62
CA LEU A 42 -8.13 -9.87 -4.90
C LEU A 42 -7.91 -8.82 -3.81
N ALA A 43 -6.86 -8.98 -3.00
CA ALA A 43 -6.52 -8.03 -1.94
C ALA A 43 -6.20 -6.64 -2.49
N GLU A 44 -5.47 -6.55 -3.62
CA GLU A 44 -5.13 -5.29 -4.25
C GLU A 44 -6.36 -4.60 -4.85
N THR A 45 -7.24 -5.37 -5.52
CA THR A 45 -8.49 -4.82 -6.07
C THR A 45 -9.44 -4.35 -4.97
N GLU A 46 -9.57 -5.11 -3.87
CA GLU A 46 -10.41 -4.71 -2.74
C GLU A 46 -9.83 -3.47 -2.04
N SER A 47 -8.51 -3.36 -1.94
CA SER A 47 -7.82 -2.18 -1.40
C SER A 47 -7.98 -0.95 -2.31
N ALA A 48 -7.92 -1.14 -3.63
CA ALA A 48 -8.15 -0.09 -4.62
C ALA A 48 -9.59 0.41 -4.60
N GLU A 49 -10.58 -0.49 -4.52
CA GLU A 49 -12.00 -0.12 -4.37
C GLU A 49 -12.26 0.60 -3.04
N LEU A 50 -11.58 0.21 -1.97
CA LEU A 50 -11.67 0.89 -0.68
C LEU A 50 -11.00 2.29 -0.71
N ALA A 51 -9.89 2.43 -1.42
CA ALA A 51 -9.19 3.70 -1.59
C ALA A 51 -9.95 4.66 -2.54
N GLU A 52 -10.67 4.13 -3.54
CA GLU A 52 -11.50 4.93 -4.44
C GLU A 52 -12.81 5.40 -3.78
N SER A 53 -13.30 4.67 -2.77
CA SER A 53 -14.47 5.05 -1.96
C SER A 53 -14.15 5.96 -0.78
N VAL A 54 -12.86 6.14 -0.46
CA VAL A 54 -12.39 7.23 0.40
C VAL A 54 -11.97 8.37 -0.53
N GLU A 55 -12.89 9.33 -0.77
CA GLU A 55 -12.49 10.60 -1.39
C GLU A 55 -11.20 11.11 -0.71
N PRO A 56 -10.24 11.66 -1.47
CA PRO A 56 -9.12 12.34 -0.85
C PRO A 56 -9.71 13.53 -0.08
N ALA A 57 -9.83 13.39 1.24
CA ALA A 57 -10.02 14.55 2.10
C ALA A 57 -8.88 15.51 1.75
N GLU A 58 -9.26 16.63 1.14
CA GLU A 58 -8.33 17.61 0.61
C GLU A 58 -7.26 17.93 1.68
N PRO A 59 -5.97 17.96 1.31
CA PRO A 59 -5.00 18.58 2.19
C PRO A 59 -5.42 20.05 2.26
N VAL A 60 -5.96 20.46 3.41
CA VAL A 60 -6.15 21.88 3.70
C VAL A 60 -4.78 22.53 3.66
N GLU A 61 -4.47 23.14 2.52
CA GLU A 61 -3.48 24.20 2.43
C GLU A 61 -3.96 25.29 3.40
N SER A 62 -3.40 25.28 4.61
CA SER A 62 -3.73 26.28 5.63
C SER A 62 -2.45 26.79 6.27
N ALA A 63 -2.03 27.90 5.69
CA ALA A 63 -1.29 28.99 6.29
C ALA A 63 0.15 28.68 6.75
N GLU A 64 1.07 28.96 5.82
CA GLU A 64 2.30 29.70 6.09
C GLU A 64 2.09 30.76 7.21
N PRO A 65 2.84 30.72 8.32
CA PRO A 65 3.19 31.93 9.02
C PRO A 65 4.49 32.44 8.43
N ALA A 66 4.41 33.56 7.73
CA ALA A 66 5.53 34.41 7.40
C ALA A 66 6.32 34.74 8.69
N ALA A 67 7.42 34.03 8.92
CA ALA A 67 8.42 34.47 9.88
C ALA A 67 9.28 35.52 9.18
N SER A 68 8.81 36.75 9.33
CA SER A 68 9.44 38.01 8.95
C SER A 68 10.96 37.97 9.15
N GLU A 69 11.65 38.14 8.04
CA GLU A 69 13.02 38.65 7.99
C GLU A 69 13.09 39.92 8.84
N LYS A 70 14.02 39.95 9.80
CA LYS A 70 14.42 41.19 10.47
C LYS A 70 15.91 41.13 10.74
N ASP A 71 16.64 41.68 9.78
CA ASP A 71 17.98 42.20 9.96
C ASP A 71 18.11 42.93 11.31
N ASN A 72 19.08 42.51 12.12
CA ASN A 72 19.78 43.40 13.04
C ASN A 72 21.26 43.04 12.99
N ASP A 73 21.94 43.70 12.06
CA ASP A 73 23.34 44.06 12.16
C ASP A 73 23.55 44.91 13.43
N ALA A 74 24.46 44.50 14.32
CA ALA A 74 25.37 45.38 15.05
C ALA A 74 26.12 44.57 16.12
N GLY A 75 27.45 44.63 16.05
CA GLY A 75 28.35 43.84 16.88
C GLY A 75 28.46 44.25 18.35
N GLY A 76 29.20 43.41 19.06
CA GLY A 76 29.98 43.73 20.27
C GLY A 76 30.76 42.47 20.66
N ASP A 77 32.08 42.42 20.49
CA ASP A 77 33.13 42.99 21.35
C ASP A 77 33.22 42.31 22.72
N GLY A 78 34.40 41.72 22.99
CA GLY A 78 34.83 41.16 24.30
C GLY A 78 33.97 39.97 24.76
N GLU A 79 34.36 39.05 25.63
CA GLU A 79 35.40 38.91 26.63
C GLU A 79 35.52 37.37 26.78
N GLY A 80 36.69 36.74 26.88
CA GLY A 80 37.42 36.64 28.14
C GLY A 80 36.70 35.74 29.16
N TRP A 81 37.44 34.77 29.72
CA TRP A 81 37.27 34.11 31.03
C TRP A 81 37.01 32.58 31.04
N TYR A 82 38.08 31.91 31.49
CA TYR A 82 38.29 30.53 31.97
C TYR A 82 38.51 29.41 30.95
#